data_AF-A0A662SUJ0-F1
#
_entry.id   AF-A0A662SUJ0-F1
#
_cell.length_a   1.000
_cell.length_b   1.000
_cell.length_c   1.000
_cell.angle_alpha   90.00
_cell.angle_beta   90.00
_cell.angle_gamma   90.00
#
_symmetry.space_group_name_H-M   'P 1'
#
loop_
_entity.id
_entity.type
_entity.pdbx_description
1 polymer ?
#
loop_
_entity_poly.entity_id
_entity_poly.type
_entity_poly.pdbx_seq_one_letter_code
_entity_poly.pdbx_strand_id
1 'polypeptide(L)'
;MLLKQAEADLEIGCFEKAASSAYFAARMACEVWARRRGVRDLPRRDDKLANLVRNLGRASEAESLLALYELRKKADYSPFFIEEGEAKLALEVAREVMKLLQVM
;
A
#
# COMPACT_ATOMS: atom_id res chain seq x y z
N MET A 1 -0.22 12.46 6.59
CA MET A 1 0.39 11.24 6.01
C MET A 1 -0.68 10.50 5.22
N LEU A 2 -0.30 9.81 4.15
CA LEU A 2 -1.22 9.17 3.18
C LEU A 2 -2.23 8.19 3.83
N LEU A 3 -1.86 7.52 4.93
CA LEU A 3 -2.79 6.66 5.66
C LEU A 3 -3.97 7.45 6.27
N LYS A 4 -3.71 8.64 6.82
CA LYS A 4 -4.78 9.55 7.32
C LYS A 4 -5.64 10.11 6.19
N GLN A 5 -5.07 10.27 5.00
CA GLN A 5 -5.84 10.66 3.83
C GLN A 5 -6.76 9.52 3.40
N ALA A 6 -6.26 8.28 3.39
CA ALA A 6 -7.09 7.10 3.13
C ALA A 6 -8.23 6.93 4.15
N GLU A 7 -7.98 7.21 5.44
CA GLU A 7 -9.02 7.27 6.49
C GLU A 7 -10.09 8.32 6.15
N ALA A 8 -9.68 9.55 5.87
CA ALA A 8 -10.61 10.64 5.55
C ALA A 8 -11.41 10.37 4.26
N ASP A 9 -10.77 9.83 3.23
CA ASP A 9 -11.42 9.44 1.98
C ASP A 9 -12.49 8.35 2.23
N LEU A 10 -12.21 7.38 3.10
CA LEU A 10 -13.15 6.33 3.48
C LEU A 10 -14.35 6.91 4.25
N GLU A 11 -14.12 7.80 5.20
CA GLU A 11 -15.17 8.45 6.02
C GLU A 11 -16.19 9.21 5.17
N ILE A 12 -15.76 9.83 4.07
CA ILE A 12 -16.64 10.58 3.16
C ILE A 12 -17.18 9.74 1.99
N GLY A 13 -16.93 8.43 1.97
CA GLY A 13 -17.43 7.52 0.94
C GLY A 13 -16.65 7.55 -0.39
N CYS A 14 -15.45 8.13 -0.42
CA CYS A 14 -14.59 8.17 -1.60
C CYS A 14 -13.71 6.90 -1.66
N PHE A 15 -14.32 5.75 -1.94
CA PHE A 15 -13.67 4.43 -1.81
C PHE A 15 -12.49 4.20 -2.75
N GLU A 16 -12.54 4.70 -3.99
CA GLU A 16 -11.42 4.62 -4.94
C GLU A 16 -10.21 5.39 -4.42
N LYS A 17 -10.45 6.60 -3.89
CA LYS A 17 -9.39 7.43 -3.30
C LYS A 17 -8.84 6.81 -2.03
N ALA A 18 -9.69 6.24 -1.18
CA ALA A 18 -9.27 5.52 0.00
C ALA A 18 -8.33 4.34 -0.35
N ALA A 19 -8.72 3.50 -1.32
CA ALA A 19 -7.90 2.37 -1.77
C ALA A 19 -6.56 2.82 -2.37
N SER A 20 -6.58 3.87 -3.21
CA SER A 20 -5.38 4.41 -3.85
C SER A 20 -4.42 5.02 -2.80
N SER A 21 -4.93 5.86 -1.91
CA SER A 21 -4.18 6.44 -0.79
C SER A 21 -3.59 5.38 0.15
N ALA A 22 -4.34 4.31 0.45
CA ALA A 22 -3.88 3.20 1.28
C ALA A 22 -2.71 2.45 0.64
N TYR A 23 -2.81 2.13 -0.65
CA TYR A 23 -1.69 1.54 -1.40
C TYR A 23 -0.44 2.44 -1.38
N PHE A 24 -0.57 3.74 -1.64
CA PHE A 24 0.59 4.64 -1.65
C PHE A 24 1.21 4.79 -0.25
N ALA A 25 0.42 4.72 0.82
CA ALA A 25 0.92 4.67 2.19
C ALA A 25 1.78 3.43 2.44
N ALA A 26 1.28 2.24 2.07
CA ALA A 26 2.02 0.98 2.19
C ALA A 26 3.29 0.98 1.33
N ARG A 27 3.20 1.48 0.09
CA ARG A 27 4.35 1.63 -0.81
C ARG A 27 5.43 2.50 -0.19
N MET A 28 5.06 3.68 0.33
CA MET A 28 5.98 4.59 1.01
C MET A 28 6.65 3.91 2.21
N ALA A 29 5.90 3.14 3.00
CA ALA A 29 6.46 2.41 4.13
C ALA A 29 7.50 1.38 3.70
N CYS A 30 7.23 0.60 2.64
CA CYS A 30 8.20 -0.31 2.04
C CYS A 30 9.47 0.41 1.57
N GLU A 31 9.33 1.54 0.89
CA GLU A 31 10.45 2.36 0.40
C GLU A 31 11.30 2.92 1.56
N VAL A 32 10.68 3.49 2.58
CA VAL A 32 11.35 4.02 3.77
C VAL A 32 12.06 2.90 4.53
N TRP A 33 11.38 1.77 4.72
CA TRP A 33 11.93 0.60 5.41
C TRP A 33 13.16 0.02 4.70
N ALA A 34 13.12 -0.06 3.37
CA ALA A 34 14.24 -0.54 2.55
C ALA A 34 15.42 0.44 2.61
N ARG A 35 15.16 1.75 2.53
CA ARG A 35 16.21 2.79 2.71
C ARG A 35 16.89 2.70 4.07
N ARG A 36 16.12 2.48 5.15
CA ARG A 36 16.67 2.27 6.51
C ARG A 36 17.61 1.06 6.61
N ARG A 37 17.55 0.14 5.64
CA ARG A 37 18.44 -1.03 5.51
C ARG A 37 19.59 -0.83 4.52
N GLY A 38 19.80 0.41 4.09
CA GLY A 38 20.91 0.77 3.21
C GLY A 38 20.65 0.55 1.72
N VAL A 39 19.42 0.22 1.30
CA VAL A 39 19.08 0.19 -0.12
C VAL A 39 19.09 1.62 -0.67
N ARG A 40 19.99 1.90 -1.61
CA ARG A 40 20.15 3.22 -2.23
C ARG A 40 19.21 3.42 -3.40
N ASP A 41 19.14 2.42 -4.28
CA ASP A 41 18.32 2.47 -5.50
C ASP A 41 17.04 1.67 -5.33
N LEU A 42 15.92 2.38 -5.19
CA LEU A 42 14.61 1.77 -5.09
C LEU A 42 13.99 1.56 -6.48
N PRO A 43 13.39 0.38 -6.75
CA PRO A 43 12.69 0.15 -8.00
C PRO A 43 11.48 1.08 -8.15
N ARG A 44 11.32 1.65 -9.34
CA ARG A 44 10.10 2.41 -9.68
C ARG A 44 8.88 1.51 -9.87
N ARG A 45 9.08 0.32 -10.45
CA ARG A 45 7.99 -0.62 -10.71
C ARG A 45 7.57 -1.35 -9.43
N ASP A 46 6.26 -1.51 -9.26
CA ASP A 46 5.65 -2.15 -8.10
C ASP A 46 6.08 -3.59 -7.88
N ASP A 47 6.07 -4.40 -8.93
CA ASP A 47 6.49 -5.80 -8.88
C ASP A 47 7.94 -5.92 -8.38
N LYS A 48 8.80 -5.00 -8.81
CA LYS A 48 10.21 -4.97 -8.42
C LYS A 48 10.41 -4.49 -7.00
N LEU A 49 9.62 -3.51 -6.54
CA LEU A 49 9.65 -3.09 -5.13
C LEU A 49 9.17 -4.23 -4.22
N ALA A 50 8.08 -4.91 -4.55
CA ALA A 50 7.60 -6.06 -3.79
C ALA A 50 8.64 -7.19 -3.73
N ASN A 51 9.28 -7.51 -4.86
CA ASN A 51 10.35 -8.50 -4.89
C ASN A 51 11.56 -8.10 -4.03
N LEU A 52 11.95 -6.82 -4.05
CA LEU A 52 13.00 -6.31 -3.18
C LEU A 52 12.63 -6.51 -1.70
N VAL A 53 11.43 -6.09 -1.30
CA VAL A 53 10.92 -6.23 0.08
C VAL A 53 10.90 -7.70 0.52
N ARG A 54 10.43 -8.59 -0.37
CA ARG A 54 10.45 -10.06 -0.16
C ARG A 54 11.88 -10.57 0.08
N ASN A 55 12.82 -10.19 -0.78
CA ASN A 55 14.22 -10.63 -0.70
C ASN A 55 14.95 -10.10 0.55
N LEU A 56 14.45 -9.01 1.13
CA LEU A 56 14.93 -8.47 2.41
C LEU A 56 14.26 -9.13 3.64
N GLY A 57 13.52 -10.22 3.44
CA GLY A 57 12.93 -11.04 4.50
C GLY A 57 11.52 -10.63 4.92
N ARG A 58 10.81 -9.82 4.13
CA ARG A 58 9.45 -9.33 4.42
C ARG A 58 8.44 -9.81 3.38
N ALA A 59 8.30 -11.13 3.27
CA ALA A 59 7.43 -11.76 2.29
C ALA A 59 5.95 -11.38 2.46
N SER A 60 5.45 -11.38 3.70
CA SER A 60 4.07 -11.00 4.04
C SER A 60 3.73 -9.57 3.63
N GLU A 61 4.63 -8.62 3.89
CA GLU A 61 4.43 -7.22 3.55
C GLU A 61 4.57 -6.99 2.04
N ALA A 62 5.42 -7.77 1.35
CA ALA A 62 5.50 -7.76 -0.11
C ALA A 62 4.22 -8.29 -0.77
N GLU A 63 3.62 -9.36 -0.25
CA GLU A 63 2.34 -9.90 -0.73
C GLU A 63 1.20 -8.92 -0.48
N SER A 64 1.17 -8.32 0.71
CA SER A 64 0.22 -7.25 1.06
C SER A 64 0.34 -6.06 0.12
N LEU A 65 1.57 -5.62 -0.20
CA LEU A 65 1.80 -4.54 -1.15
C LEU A 65 1.28 -4.88 -2.56
N LEU A 66 1.45 -6.13 -3.01
CA LEU A 66 0.94 -6.58 -4.31
C LEU A 66 -0.60 -6.65 -4.32
N ALA A 67 -1.22 -7.15 -3.26
CA ALA A 67 -2.68 -7.15 -3.12
C ALA A 67 -3.25 -5.72 -3.18
N LEU A 68 -2.63 -4.79 -2.46
CA LEU A 68 -2.98 -3.36 -2.51
C LEU A 68 -2.74 -2.76 -3.91
N TYR A 69 -1.68 -3.16 -4.60
CA TYR A 69 -1.40 -2.70 -5.96
C TYR A 69 -2.48 -3.15 -6.96
N GLU A 70 -2.94 -4.40 -6.86
CA GLU A 70 -4.04 -4.92 -7.68
C GLU A 70 -5.34 -4.15 -7.40
N LEU A 71 -5.65 -3.89 -6.13
CA LEU A 71 -6.83 -3.11 -5.75
C LEU A 71 -6.74 -1.66 -6.23
N ARG A 72 -5.55 -1.03 -6.17
CA ARG A 72 -5.33 0.30 -6.73
C ARG A 72 -5.52 0.31 -8.25
N LYS A 73 -5.06 -0.72 -8.98
CA LYS A 73 -5.35 -0.80 -10.43
C LYS A 73 -6.85 -0.87 -10.70
N LYS A 74 -7.61 -1.58 -9.85
CA LYS A 74 -9.07 -1.56 -9.90
C LYS A 74 -9.59 -0.13 -9.69
N ALA A 75 -9.18 0.54 -8.62
CA ALA A 75 -9.60 1.89 -8.27
C ALA A 75 -9.29 2.94 -9.35
N ASP A 76 -8.11 2.86 -9.97
CA ASP A 76 -7.61 3.92 -10.87
C ASP A 76 -7.95 3.68 -12.35
N TYR A 77 -8.10 2.41 -12.78
CA TYR A 77 -8.15 2.07 -14.22
C TYR A 77 -9.24 1.09 -14.62
N SER A 78 -9.96 0.49 -13.67
CA SER A 78 -11.04 -0.45 -13.98
C SER A 78 -12.37 0.28 -14.19
N PRO A 79 -13.27 -0.25 -15.03
CA PRO A 79 -14.66 0.20 -15.08
C PRO A 79 -15.47 -0.24 -13.86
N PHE A 80 -14.92 -1.11 -12.99
CA PHE A 80 -15.59 -1.60 -11.78
C PHE A 80 -15.25 -0.71 -10.56
N PHE A 81 -16.27 -0.37 -9.78
CA PHE A 81 -16.15 0.43 -8.56
C PHE A 81 -15.45 -0.31 -7.43
N ILE A 82 -14.84 0.45 -6.52
CA ILE A 82 -14.38 -0.07 -5.24
C ILE A 82 -15.55 -0.07 -4.26
N GLU A 83 -15.83 -1.21 -3.67
CA GLU A 83 -16.84 -1.32 -2.62
C GLU A 83 -16.27 -0.87 -1.27
N GLU A 84 -17.15 -0.43 -0.36
CA GLU A 84 -16.75 0.01 0.98
C GLU A 84 -15.92 -1.05 1.72
N GLY A 85 -16.28 -2.33 1.59
CA GLY A 85 -15.55 -3.45 2.19
C GLY A 85 -14.13 -3.60 1.64
N GLU A 86 -13.94 -3.38 0.34
CA GLU A 86 -12.62 -3.40 -0.29
C GLU A 86 -11.77 -2.21 0.17
N ALA A 87 -12.35 -1.01 0.27
CA ALA A 87 -11.65 0.17 0.76
C ALA A 87 -11.25 0.04 2.23
N LYS A 88 -12.13 -0.52 3.08
CA LYS A 88 -11.83 -0.85 4.48
C LYS A 88 -10.67 -1.83 4.58
N LEU A 89 -10.73 -2.92 3.81
CA LEU A 89 -9.66 -3.92 3.77
C LEU A 89 -8.33 -3.30 3.30
N ALA A 90 -8.36 -2.45 2.29
CA ALA A 90 -7.17 -1.74 1.81
C ALA A 90 -6.50 -0.93 2.93
N LEU A 91 -7.30 -0.17 3.67
CA LEU A 91 -6.83 0.65 4.77
C LEU A 91 -6.25 -0.19 5.92
N GLU A 92 -6.92 -1.28 6.29
CA GLU A 92 -6.45 -2.22 7.31
C GLU A 92 -5.11 -2.87 6.93
N VAL A 93 -5.00 -3.38 5.70
CA VAL A 93 -3.76 -3.98 5.18
C VAL A 93 -2.64 -2.95 5.14
N ALA A 94 -2.90 -1.74 4.67
CA ALA A 94 -1.91 -0.67 4.66
C ALA A 94 -1.43 -0.32 6.07
N ARG A 95 -2.35 -0.19 7.04
CA ARG A 95 -2.01 0.07 8.45
C ARG A 95 -1.12 -1.03 9.02
N GLU A 96 -1.46 -2.30 8.79
CA GLU A 96 -0.68 -3.42 9.31
C GLU A 96 0.72 -3.48 8.68
N VAL A 97 0.84 -3.24 7.35
CA VAL A 97 2.15 -3.11 6.69
C VAL A 97 2.99 -2.02 7.34
N MET A 98 2.44 -0.82 7.54
CA MET A 98 3.19 0.28 8.15
C MET A 98 3.63 -0.02 9.58
N LYS A 99 2.79 -0.71 10.36
CA LYS A 99 3.09 -1.17 11.72
C LYS A 99 4.20 -2.22 11.74
N LEU A 100 4.11 -3.27 10.91
CA LEU A 100 5.11 -4.35 10.84
C LEU A 100 6.48 -3.87 10.36
N LEU A 101 6.48 -2.86 9.47
CA LEU A 101 7.70 -2.20 9.01
C LEU A 101 8.19 -1.10 9.98
N GLN A 102 7.46 -0.81 11.07
CA GLN A 102 7.83 0.21 12.06
C GLN A 102 8.06 1.59 11.42
N VAL A 103 7.17 1.97 10.49
CA VAL A 103 7.18 3.25 9.77
C VAL A 103 5.98 4.14 10.17
N MET A 104 5.18 3.69 11.13
CA MET A 104 4.21 4.52 11.86
C MET A 104 4.88 5.34 12.96
#